data_AF-A0A8J2MUV7-F1
#
_entry.id   AF-A0A8J2MUV7-F1
#
_cell.length_a   1.000
_cell.length_b   1.000
_cell.length_c   1.000
_cell.angle_alpha   90.00
_cell.angle_beta   90.00
_cell.angle_gamma   90.00
#
_symmetry.space_group_name_H-M   'P 1'
#
loop_
_entity.id
_entity.type
_entity.pdbx_description
1 polymer ?
#
loop_
_entity_poly.entity_id
_entity_poly.type
_entity_poly.pdbx_seq_one_letter_code
_entity_poly.pdbx_strand_id
1 'polypeptide(L)'
;MPLMRNVVQSREVAINDEKLEKERKPFVYDKDNEFYSAPSFCYLLHYRNAAVFCAILDILLLITAILVFFNLQLEKENIRIWLLITLIIFLISATVTTILMIYGIVTEKPKYMWPLMAFMHIEVTILIISAIASITSMSMGLQATHRLFSFYVSMNKLEYYFGPIWPFNLAILSFFAATIVIWSYIIVRGAYDYLLDKEYFMKKPNIEMVKTIVVNGV
;
A
#
# COMPACT_ATOMS: atom_id res chain seq x y z
N MET A 1 57.15 7.60 -15.17
CA MET A 1 56.13 7.20 -16.16
C MET A 1 54.73 7.26 -15.52
N PRO A 2 53.99 8.39 -15.62
CA PRO A 2 52.62 8.50 -15.10
C PRO A 2 51.54 8.59 -16.20
N LEU A 3 51.91 8.46 -17.49
CA LEU A 3 51.02 8.79 -18.61
C LEU A 3 49.98 7.71 -18.96
N MET A 4 50.15 6.48 -18.48
CA MET A 4 49.31 5.34 -18.91
C MET A 4 48.05 5.14 -18.05
N ARG A 5 48.02 5.68 -16.82
CA ARG A 5 46.90 5.49 -15.88
C ARG A 5 45.71 6.42 -16.20
N ASN A 6 45.98 7.63 -16.67
CA ASN A 6 44.92 8.59 -17.02
C ASN A 6 44.18 8.22 -18.31
N VAL A 7 44.86 7.61 -19.29
CA VAL A 7 44.23 7.21 -20.57
C VAL A 7 43.26 6.04 -20.39
N VAL A 8 43.57 5.10 -19.49
CA VAL A 8 42.67 3.97 -19.18
C VAL A 8 41.46 4.45 -18.38
N GLN A 9 41.65 5.34 -17.42
CA GLN A 9 40.57 5.90 -16.60
C GLN A 9 39.62 6.79 -17.41
N SER A 10 40.12 7.61 -18.34
CA SER A 10 39.26 8.40 -19.24
C SER A 10 38.50 7.52 -20.24
N ARG A 11 39.06 6.37 -20.65
CA ARG A 11 38.38 5.43 -21.56
C ARG A 11 37.32 4.60 -20.84
N GLU A 12 37.55 4.18 -19.59
CA GLU A 12 36.54 3.49 -18.78
C GLU A 12 35.37 4.41 -18.39
N VAL A 13 35.63 5.68 -18.10
CA VAL A 13 34.57 6.68 -17.84
C VAL A 13 33.78 6.96 -19.13
N ALA A 14 34.44 7.14 -20.27
CA ALA A 14 33.77 7.36 -21.55
C ALA A 14 32.96 6.14 -22.03
N ILE A 15 33.45 4.91 -21.81
CA ILE A 15 32.72 3.68 -22.16
C ILE A 15 31.52 3.48 -21.23
N ASN A 16 31.61 3.86 -19.95
CA ASN A 16 30.47 3.80 -19.03
C ASN A 16 29.42 4.86 -19.34
N ASP A 17 29.82 6.07 -19.73
CA ASP A 17 28.89 7.13 -20.14
C ASP A 17 28.21 6.82 -21.48
N GLU A 18 28.92 6.26 -22.47
CA GLU A 18 28.33 5.81 -23.74
C GLU A 18 27.36 4.63 -23.57
N LYS A 19 27.61 3.74 -22.60
CA LYS A 19 26.68 2.66 -22.23
C LYS A 19 25.46 3.20 -21.47
N LEU A 20 25.66 4.19 -20.58
CA LEU A 20 24.59 4.85 -19.84
C LEU A 20 23.69 5.70 -20.76
N GLU A 21 24.27 6.34 -21.78
CA GLU A 21 23.51 7.09 -22.79
C GLU A 21 22.73 6.17 -23.74
N LYS A 22 23.28 5.00 -24.10
CA LYS A 22 22.54 4.00 -24.91
C LYS A 22 21.36 3.36 -24.19
N GLU A 23 21.37 3.30 -22.86
CA GLU A 23 20.23 2.84 -22.06
C GLU A 23 19.22 3.95 -21.74
N ARG A 24 19.63 5.23 -21.76
CA ARG A 24 18.70 6.36 -21.69
C ARG A 24 18.05 6.62 -23.05
N LYS A 25 17.25 5.66 -23.51
CA LYS A 25 16.21 6.02 -24.49
C LYS A 25 15.38 7.14 -23.87
N PRO A 26 15.17 8.28 -24.55
CA PRO A 26 14.28 9.31 -24.04
C PRO A 26 12.95 8.65 -23.73
N PHE A 27 12.45 8.82 -22.50
CA PHE A 27 11.19 8.24 -22.10
C PHE A 27 10.09 8.83 -22.98
N VAL A 28 9.66 8.07 -23.98
CA VAL A 28 8.47 8.39 -24.78
C VAL A 28 7.30 7.78 -24.03
N TYR A 29 6.40 8.64 -23.55
CA TYR A 29 5.18 8.20 -22.92
C TYR A 29 4.38 7.36 -23.93
N ASP A 30 4.28 6.06 -23.65
CA ASP A 30 3.41 5.14 -24.35
C ASP A 30 2.43 4.57 -23.32
N LYS A 31 1.15 4.65 -23.66
CA LYS A 31 0.03 4.26 -22.80
C LYS A 31 0.08 2.78 -22.45
N ASP A 32 0.58 1.97 -23.37
CA ASP A 32 0.62 0.50 -23.27
C ASP A 32 2.05 -0.01 -22.97
N ASN A 33 2.94 0.87 -22.50
CA ASN A 33 4.30 0.50 -22.13
C ASN A 33 4.32 -0.52 -20.97
N GLU A 34 5.18 -1.54 -21.09
CA GLU A 34 5.42 -2.55 -20.05
C GLU A 34 5.82 -1.92 -18.71
N PHE A 35 6.41 -0.73 -18.71
CA PHE A 35 6.70 0.08 -17.52
C PHE A 35 5.46 0.33 -16.64
N TYR A 36 4.27 0.42 -17.23
CA TYR A 36 3.00 0.63 -16.52
C TYR A 36 2.25 -0.66 -16.17
N SER A 37 2.91 -1.81 -16.34
CA SER A 37 2.44 -3.09 -15.82
C SER A 37 2.86 -3.24 -14.36
N ALA A 38 1.91 -3.63 -13.49
CA ALA A 38 2.14 -3.70 -12.06
C ALA A 38 3.10 -4.86 -11.71
N PRO A 39 4.33 -4.59 -11.23
CA PRO A 39 5.29 -5.64 -10.85
C PRO A 39 4.78 -6.45 -9.66
N SER A 40 3.96 -5.83 -8.80
CA SER A 40 3.24 -6.47 -7.69
C SER A 40 2.24 -7.54 -8.11
N PHE A 41 1.90 -7.60 -9.41
CA PHE A 41 1.09 -8.63 -10.07
C PHE A 41 1.91 -9.48 -11.05
N CYS A 42 3.24 -9.52 -10.90
CA CYS A 42 4.13 -10.17 -11.85
C CYS A 42 3.94 -9.68 -13.29
N TYR A 43 3.68 -8.37 -13.46
CA TYR A 43 3.42 -7.71 -14.75
C TYR A 43 2.18 -8.20 -15.51
N LEU A 44 1.29 -8.97 -14.87
CA LEU A 44 0.09 -9.50 -15.53
C LEU A 44 -1.01 -8.45 -15.79
N LEU A 45 -1.04 -7.37 -15.00
CA LEU A 45 -2.08 -6.35 -15.05
C LEU A 45 -1.47 -4.96 -15.16
N HIS A 46 -2.03 -4.14 -16.06
CA HIS A 46 -1.76 -2.71 -16.10
C HIS A 46 -2.22 -2.06 -14.78
N TYR A 47 -1.45 -1.09 -14.25
CA TYR A 47 -1.71 -0.46 -12.95
C TYR A 47 -3.16 0.01 -12.76
N ARG A 48 -3.77 0.56 -13.82
CA ARG A 48 -5.18 0.98 -13.81
C ARG A 48 -6.15 -0.15 -13.42
N ASN A 49 -6.00 -1.32 -14.02
CA ASN A 49 -6.89 -2.45 -13.78
C ASN A 49 -6.53 -3.15 -12.45
N ALA A 50 -5.23 -3.22 -12.14
CA ALA A 50 -4.74 -3.75 -10.88
C ALA A 50 -5.26 -2.95 -9.67
N ALA A 51 -5.31 -1.62 -9.76
CA ALA A 51 -5.83 -0.76 -8.69
C ALA A 51 -7.33 -0.98 -8.44
N VAL A 52 -8.13 -1.14 -9.49
CA VAL A 52 -9.57 -1.46 -9.35
C VAL A 52 -9.76 -2.84 -8.72
N PHE A 53 -8.98 -3.83 -9.15
CA PHE A 53 -9.02 -5.17 -8.56
C PHE A 53 -8.67 -5.14 -7.07
N CYS A 54 -7.58 -4.45 -6.68
CA CYS A 54 -7.18 -4.31 -5.28
C CYS A 54 -8.28 -3.64 -4.43
N ALA A 55 -8.92 -2.59 -4.95
CA ALA A 55 -9.99 -1.92 -4.21
C ALA A 55 -11.24 -2.80 -4.02
N ILE A 56 -11.58 -3.64 -5.01
CA ILE A 56 -12.66 -4.63 -4.86
C ILE A 56 -12.28 -5.70 -3.83
N LEU A 57 -11.04 -6.18 -3.88
CA LEU A 57 -10.51 -7.16 -2.93
C LEU A 57 -10.54 -6.63 -1.49
N ASP A 58 -10.17 -5.36 -1.29
CA ASP A 58 -10.20 -4.70 0.01
C ASP A 58 -11.62 -4.64 0.61
N ILE A 59 -12.61 -4.19 -0.18
CA ILE A 59 -14.02 -4.19 0.24
C ILE A 59 -14.49 -5.61 0.57
N LEU A 60 -14.11 -6.61 -0.24
CA LEU A 60 -14.49 -8.00 -0.01
C LEU A 60 -13.90 -8.54 1.31
N LEU A 61 -12.66 -8.20 1.63
CA LEU A 61 -12.02 -8.56 2.89
C LEU A 61 -12.74 -7.90 4.08
N LEU A 62 -13.09 -6.62 3.99
CA LEU A 62 -13.84 -5.92 5.03
C LEU A 62 -15.25 -6.50 5.23
N ILE A 63 -15.96 -6.85 4.14
CA ILE A 63 -17.27 -7.53 4.23
C ILE A 63 -17.11 -8.88 4.92
N THR A 64 -16.09 -9.65 4.55
CA THR A 64 -15.82 -10.96 5.15
C THR A 64 -15.54 -10.82 6.64
N ALA A 65 -14.72 -9.82 7.04
CA ALA A 65 -14.46 -9.53 8.44
C ALA A 65 -15.74 -9.18 9.20
N ILE A 66 -16.59 -8.29 8.64
CA ILE A 66 -17.88 -7.93 9.25
C ILE A 66 -18.76 -9.16 9.43
N LEU A 67 -18.87 -10.03 8.42
CA LEU A 67 -19.69 -11.26 8.51
C LEU A 67 -19.17 -12.20 9.61
N VAL A 68 -17.85 -12.37 9.73
CA VAL A 68 -17.24 -13.18 10.80
C VAL A 68 -17.57 -12.59 12.17
N PHE A 69 -17.36 -11.29 12.37
CA PHE A 69 -17.66 -10.63 13.65
C PHE A 69 -19.16 -10.59 13.95
N PHE A 70 -20.02 -10.48 12.93
CA PHE A 70 -21.46 -10.51 13.07
C PHE A 70 -21.96 -11.91 13.46
N ASN A 71 -21.47 -12.97 12.81
CA ASN A 71 -21.78 -14.35 13.19
C ASN A 71 -21.33 -14.65 14.62
N LEU A 72 -20.12 -14.20 14.99
CA LEU A 72 -19.64 -14.33 16.37
C LEU A 72 -20.52 -13.57 17.36
N GLN A 73 -21.09 -12.43 16.99
CA GLN A 73 -22.02 -11.66 17.83
C GLN A 73 -23.38 -12.36 18.00
N LEU A 74 -23.88 -13.03 16.96
CA LEU A 74 -25.14 -13.77 16.99
C LEU A 74 -25.03 -15.08 17.80
N GLU A 75 -23.95 -15.84 17.61
CA GLU A 75 -23.73 -17.11 18.31
C GLU A 75 -23.29 -16.89 19.76
N LYS A 76 -22.55 -15.81 20.03
CA LYS A 76 -21.96 -15.52 21.34
C LYS A 76 -22.34 -14.10 21.70
N GLU A 77 -23.23 -13.93 22.69
CA GLU A 77 -23.80 -12.66 23.20
C GLU A 77 -22.80 -11.55 23.63
N ASN A 78 -21.53 -11.55 23.22
CA ASN A 78 -20.49 -10.86 23.98
C ASN A 78 -19.29 -10.30 23.18
N ILE A 79 -19.47 -10.01 21.89
CA ILE A 79 -18.64 -8.99 21.24
C ILE A 79 -19.26 -7.63 21.58
N ARG A 80 -18.42 -6.69 22.05
CA ARG A 80 -18.88 -5.32 22.28
C ARG A 80 -19.35 -4.75 20.94
N ILE A 81 -20.63 -4.36 20.88
CA ILE A 81 -21.28 -3.77 19.70
C ILE A 81 -20.43 -2.65 19.08
N TRP A 82 -19.66 -1.94 19.90
CA TRP A 82 -18.67 -0.94 19.47
C TRP A 82 -17.69 -1.41 18.39
N LEU A 83 -17.16 -2.63 18.46
CA LEU A 83 -16.23 -3.14 17.44
C LEU A 83 -16.93 -3.35 16.10
N LEU A 84 -18.16 -3.88 16.11
CA LEU A 84 -18.97 -4.06 14.92
C LEU A 84 -19.34 -2.71 14.28
N ILE A 85 -19.74 -1.73 15.09
CA ILE A 85 -20.03 -0.35 14.63
C ILE A 85 -18.78 0.25 13.97
N THR A 86 -17.60 0.12 14.59
CA THR A 86 -16.35 0.63 14.00
C THR A 86 -16.04 -0.03 12.66
N LEU A 87 -16.18 -1.36 12.55
CA LEU A 87 -15.96 -2.07 11.29
C LEU A 87 -16.93 -1.63 10.18
N ILE A 88 -18.20 -1.38 10.51
CA ILE A 88 -19.19 -0.86 9.57
C ILE A 88 -18.80 0.55 9.09
N ILE A 89 -18.33 1.42 10.00
CA ILE A 89 -17.84 2.75 9.64
C ILE A 89 -16.64 2.63 8.67
N PHE A 90 -15.71 1.71 8.96
CA PHE A 90 -14.57 1.43 8.07
C PHE A 90 -15.01 0.95 6.68
N LEU A 91 -16.02 0.07 6.60
CA LEU A 91 -16.57 -0.37 5.32
C LEU A 91 -17.20 0.78 4.53
N ILE A 92 -17.96 1.66 5.21
CA ILE A 92 -18.55 2.84 4.55
C ILE A 92 -17.46 3.78 4.04
N SER A 93 -16.41 4.04 4.83
CA SER A 93 -15.29 4.87 4.37
C SER A 93 -14.51 4.22 3.21
N ALA A 94 -14.28 2.91 3.26
CA ALA A 94 -13.59 2.16 2.21
C ALA A 94 -14.39 2.17 0.89
N THR A 95 -15.71 1.97 0.96
CA THR A 95 -16.58 2.02 -0.22
C THR A 95 -16.65 3.41 -0.84
N VAL A 96 -16.81 4.46 -0.03
CA VAL A 96 -16.81 5.85 -0.52
C VAL A 96 -15.48 6.20 -1.18
N THR A 97 -14.35 5.92 -0.52
CA THR A 97 -13.02 6.22 -1.08
C THR A 97 -12.71 5.41 -2.34
N THR A 98 -13.17 4.16 -2.41
CA THR A 98 -13.07 3.33 -3.62
C THR A 98 -13.87 3.90 -4.80
N ILE A 99 -15.09 4.37 -4.55
CA ILE A 99 -15.90 5.03 -5.59
C ILE A 99 -15.20 6.28 -6.11
N LEU A 100 -14.63 7.10 -5.22
CA LEU A 100 -13.83 8.27 -5.62
C LEU A 100 -12.61 7.88 -6.46
N MET A 101 -11.91 6.80 -6.10
CA MET A 101 -10.77 6.30 -6.89
C MET A 101 -11.21 5.86 -8.28
N ILE A 102 -12.27 5.06 -8.39
CA ILE A 102 -12.80 4.59 -9.69
C ILE A 102 -13.19 5.80 -10.55
N TYR A 103 -13.87 6.79 -9.96
CA TYR A 103 -14.20 8.03 -10.64
C TYR A 103 -12.94 8.80 -11.08
N GLY A 104 -11.90 8.87 -10.25
CA GLY A 104 -10.61 9.47 -10.59
C GLY A 104 -9.91 8.78 -11.77
N ILE A 105 -9.97 7.45 -11.80
CA ILE A 105 -9.42 6.63 -12.89
C ILE A 105 -10.19 6.87 -14.20
N VAL A 106 -11.53 6.90 -14.14
CA VAL A 106 -12.38 7.12 -15.33
C VAL A 106 -12.25 8.54 -15.87
N THR A 107 -12.18 9.53 -14.98
CA THR A 107 -12.00 10.94 -15.36
C THR A 107 -10.54 11.35 -15.61
N GLU A 108 -9.61 10.39 -15.48
CA GLU A 108 -8.16 10.57 -15.63
C GLU A 108 -7.60 11.73 -14.80
N LYS A 109 -8.20 11.95 -13.61
CA LYS A 109 -7.80 13.01 -12.67
C LYS A 109 -7.17 12.38 -11.42
N PRO A 110 -5.84 12.47 -11.25
CA PRO A 110 -5.12 11.80 -10.16
C PRO A 110 -5.52 12.30 -8.77
N LYS A 111 -6.00 13.56 -8.66
CA LYS A 111 -6.40 14.19 -7.39
C LYS A 111 -7.44 13.38 -6.61
N TYR A 112 -8.33 12.65 -7.30
CA TYR A 112 -9.39 11.87 -6.64
C TYR A 112 -8.91 10.52 -6.07
N MET A 113 -7.68 10.09 -6.36
CA MET A 113 -7.11 8.87 -5.78
C MET A 113 -6.49 9.10 -4.39
N TRP A 114 -6.17 10.35 -4.05
CA TRP A 114 -5.54 10.71 -2.78
C TRP A 114 -6.33 10.29 -1.53
N PRO A 115 -7.66 10.45 -1.48
CA PRO A 115 -8.45 10.01 -0.32
C PRO A 115 -8.31 8.52 -0.01
N LEU A 116 -8.27 7.65 -1.03
CA LEU A 116 -8.08 6.21 -0.82
C LEU A 116 -6.68 5.90 -0.29
N MET A 117 -5.64 6.53 -0.86
CA MET A 117 -4.26 6.37 -0.38
C MET A 117 -4.10 6.83 1.08
N ALA A 118 -4.74 7.93 1.47
CA ALA A 118 -4.74 8.40 2.85
C ALA A 118 -5.48 7.43 3.78
N PHE A 119 -6.61 6.88 3.33
CA PHE A 119 -7.36 5.88 4.08
C PHE A 119 -6.54 4.61 4.34
N MET A 120 -5.83 4.10 3.33
CA MET A 120 -4.93 2.93 3.48
C MET A 120 -3.81 3.17 4.50
N HIS A 121 -3.24 4.40 4.56
CA HIS A 121 -2.25 4.73 5.59
C HIS A 121 -2.82 4.68 7.01
N ILE A 122 -4.06 5.16 7.20
CA ILE A 122 -4.75 5.11 8.49
C ILE A 122 -4.99 3.64 8.89
N GLU A 123 -5.45 2.82 7.96
CA GLU A 123 -5.70 1.40 8.19
C GLU A 123 -4.44 0.64 8.59
N VAL A 124 -3.35 0.81 7.83
CA VAL A 124 -2.04 0.20 8.17
C VAL A 124 -1.59 0.66 9.56
N THR A 125 -1.72 1.94 9.88
CA THR A 125 -1.32 2.47 11.19
C THR A 125 -2.09 1.80 12.33
N ILE A 126 -3.40 1.63 12.17
CA ILE A 126 -4.25 0.97 13.17
C ILE A 126 -3.87 -0.51 13.33
N LEU A 127 -3.62 -1.22 12.23
CA LEU A 127 -3.22 -2.63 12.25
C LEU A 127 -1.83 -2.83 12.88
N ILE A 128 -0.88 -1.93 12.63
CA ILE A 128 0.44 -2.00 13.26
C ILE A 128 0.34 -1.69 14.76
N ILE A 129 -0.45 -0.69 15.16
CA ILE A 129 -0.69 -0.39 16.57
C ILE A 129 -1.37 -1.57 17.27
N SER A 130 -2.36 -2.23 16.65
CA SER A 130 -3.02 -3.40 17.24
C SER A 130 -2.05 -4.57 17.39
N ALA A 131 -1.17 -4.80 16.40
CA ALA A 131 -0.14 -5.84 16.46
C ALA A 131 0.84 -5.59 17.62
N ILE A 132 1.37 -4.37 17.73
CA ILE A 132 2.29 -3.98 18.81
C ILE A 132 1.60 -4.13 20.17
N ALA A 133 0.39 -3.58 20.33
CA ALA A 133 -0.36 -3.68 21.57
C ALA A 133 -0.58 -5.14 21.99
N SER A 134 -0.84 -6.03 21.03
CA SER A 134 -1.05 -7.45 21.29
C SER A 134 0.23 -8.15 21.74
N ILE A 135 1.35 -7.95 21.04
CA ILE A 135 2.65 -8.54 21.41
C ILE A 135 3.12 -8.02 22.77
N THR A 136 3.02 -6.71 22.99
CA THR A 136 3.41 -6.09 24.27
C THR A 136 2.56 -6.65 25.41
N SER A 137 1.24 -6.78 25.21
CA SER A 137 0.35 -7.35 26.23
C SER A 137 0.73 -8.78 26.62
N MET A 138 1.10 -9.61 25.63
CA MET A 138 1.54 -10.98 25.85
C MET A 138 2.87 -11.01 26.64
N SER A 139 3.82 -10.13 26.29
CA SER A 139 5.12 -10.07 26.97
C SER A 139 5.03 -9.62 28.44
N MET A 140 4.01 -8.85 28.80
CA MET A 140 3.76 -8.37 30.17
C MET A 140 2.96 -9.36 31.03
N GLY A 141 2.49 -10.47 30.46
CA GLY A 141 1.74 -11.52 31.15
C GLY A 141 0.21 -11.33 31.15
N LEU A 142 -0.47 -12.33 31.72
CA LEU A 142 -1.95 -12.45 31.65
C LEU A 142 -2.67 -11.25 32.27
N GLN A 143 -2.20 -10.73 33.40
CA GLN A 143 -2.88 -9.63 34.09
C GLN A 143 -2.86 -8.32 33.27
N ALA A 144 -1.77 -8.06 32.54
CA ALA A 144 -1.66 -6.91 31.64
C ALA A 144 -2.53 -7.09 30.38
N THR A 145 -2.56 -8.30 29.82
CA THR A 145 -3.41 -8.66 28.67
C THR A 145 -4.89 -8.44 28.99
N HIS A 146 -5.33 -8.96 30.14
CA HIS A 146 -6.70 -8.78 30.60
C HIS A 146 -7.03 -7.30 30.81
N ARG A 147 -6.12 -6.52 31.39
CA ARG A 147 -6.35 -5.07 31.62
C ARG A 147 -6.44 -4.27 30.32
N LEU A 148 -5.54 -4.47 29.37
CA LEU A 148 -5.49 -3.71 28.11
C LEU A 148 -6.67 -4.04 27.20
N PHE A 149 -7.00 -5.33 27.07
CA PHE A 149 -8.01 -5.77 26.12
C PHE A 149 -9.41 -5.90 26.72
N SER A 150 -9.60 -5.90 28.05
CA SER A 150 -10.93 -5.87 28.68
C SER A 150 -11.80 -4.70 28.22
N PHE A 151 -11.19 -3.61 27.77
CA PHE A 151 -11.90 -2.47 27.19
C PHE A 151 -12.54 -2.80 25.83
N TYR A 152 -11.91 -3.65 25.03
CA TYR A 152 -12.32 -3.96 23.66
C TYR A 152 -13.10 -5.26 23.56
N VAL A 153 -12.71 -6.30 24.29
CA VAL A 153 -13.30 -7.64 24.19
C VAL A 153 -13.45 -8.32 25.56
N SER A 154 -14.44 -9.20 25.71
CA SER A 154 -14.60 -10.01 26.92
C SER A 154 -13.54 -11.12 26.98
N MET A 155 -12.47 -10.87 27.75
CA MET A 155 -11.25 -11.68 27.84
C MET A 155 -11.52 -13.14 28.22
N ASN A 156 -12.31 -13.37 29.27
CA ASN A 156 -12.57 -14.72 29.79
C ASN A 156 -13.23 -15.65 28.74
N LYS A 157 -14.08 -15.10 27.86
CA LYS A 157 -14.72 -15.88 26.79
C LYS A 157 -13.78 -16.07 25.61
N LEU A 158 -12.98 -15.06 25.27
CA LEU A 158 -12.07 -15.14 24.14
C LEU A 158 -10.94 -16.15 24.41
N GLU A 159 -10.43 -16.18 25.65
CA GLU A 159 -9.49 -17.21 26.12
C GLU A 159 -10.11 -18.62 26.14
N TYR A 160 -11.40 -18.74 26.46
CA TYR A 160 -12.11 -20.03 26.43
C TYR A 160 -12.24 -20.61 25.01
N TYR A 161 -12.49 -19.77 23.99
CA TYR A 161 -12.70 -20.25 22.61
C TYR A 161 -11.43 -20.31 21.76
N PHE A 162 -10.49 -19.39 21.94
CA PHE A 162 -9.27 -19.29 21.13
C PHE A 162 -8.01 -19.75 21.87
N GLY A 163 -8.14 -20.11 23.15
CA GLY A 163 -7.03 -20.48 24.01
C GLY A 163 -6.22 -19.28 24.49
N PRO A 164 -5.23 -19.49 25.38
CA PRO A 164 -4.40 -18.43 25.96
C PRO A 164 -3.47 -17.75 24.95
N ILE A 165 -3.24 -18.37 23.78
CA ILE A 165 -2.39 -17.85 22.71
C ILE A 165 -3.11 -16.86 21.77
N TRP A 166 -4.36 -16.50 22.07
CA TRP A 166 -5.14 -15.60 21.22
C TRP A 166 -4.50 -14.23 20.93
N PRO A 167 -3.73 -13.57 21.83
CA PRO A 167 -3.10 -12.29 21.50
C PRO A 167 -2.06 -12.46 20.39
N PHE A 168 -1.30 -13.56 20.43
CA PHE A 168 -0.37 -13.88 19.36
C PHE A 168 -1.07 -14.05 18.00
N ASN A 169 -2.22 -14.74 17.98
CA ASN A 169 -3.02 -14.89 16.77
C ASN A 169 -3.56 -13.54 16.26
N LEU A 170 -3.99 -12.66 17.16
CA LEU A 170 -4.42 -11.30 16.81
C LEU A 170 -3.28 -10.49 16.18
N ALA A 171 -2.06 -10.59 16.73
CA ALA A 171 -0.88 -9.92 16.18
C ALA A 171 -0.55 -10.43 14.76
N ILE A 172 -0.57 -11.75 14.56
CA ILE A 172 -0.35 -12.37 13.26
C ILE A 172 -1.37 -11.87 12.24
N LEU A 173 -2.67 -11.93 12.59
CA LEU A 173 -3.74 -11.46 11.71
C LEU A 173 -3.56 -9.98 11.36
N SER A 174 -3.19 -9.15 12.34
CA SER A 174 -2.95 -7.72 12.13
C SER A 174 -1.78 -7.47 11.17
N PHE A 175 -0.67 -8.21 11.28
CA PHE A 175 0.47 -8.08 10.37
C PHE A 175 0.17 -8.56 8.96
N PHE A 176 -0.54 -9.69 8.81
CA PHE A 176 -0.95 -10.18 7.49
C PHE A 176 -1.91 -9.20 6.81
N ALA A 177 -2.91 -8.69 7.54
CA ALA A 177 -3.80 -7.65 7.03
C ALA A 177 -3.04 -6.40 6.61
N ALA A 178 -2.12 -5.91 7.46
CA ALA A 178 -1.30 -4.73 7.14
C ALA A 178 -0.46 -4.96 5.86
N THR A 179 0.07 -6.16 5.68
CA THR A 179 0.84 -6.52 4.47
C THR A 179 -0.03 -6.47 3.21
N ILE A 180 -1.26 -6.98 3.26
CA ILE A 180 -2.21 -6.94 2.14
C ILE A 180 -2.57 -5.48 1.78
N VAL A 181 -2.80 -4.63 2.80
CA VAL A 181 -3.10 -3.21 2.58
C VAL A 181 -1.90 -2.47 2.00
N ILE A 182 -0.67 -2.73 2.49
CA ILE A 182 0.56 -2.15 1.94
C ILE A 182 0.77 -2.59 0.48
N TRP A 183 0.56 -3.87 0.17
CA TRP A 183 0.65 -4.39 -1.19
C TRP A 183 -0.36 -3.68 -2.12
N SER A 184 -1.60 -3.52 -1.67
CA SER A 184 -2.64 -2.78 -2.40
C SER A 184 -2.28 -1.31 -2.57
N TYR A 185 -1.70 -0.67 -1.55
CA TYR A 185 -1.24 0.71 -1.59
C TYR A 185 -0.19 0.95 -2.67
N ILE A 186 0.80 0.06 -2.80
CA ILE A 186 1.85 0.17 -3.83
C ILE A 186 1.23 0.17 -5.24
N ILE A 187 0.20 -0.65 -5.46
CA ILE A 187 -0.49 -0.77 -6.75
C ILE A 187 -1.30 0.49 -7.04
N VAL A 188 -2.09 0.96 -6.06
CA VAL A 188 -2.86 2.21 -6.19
C VAL A 188 -1.93 3.40 -6.42
N ARG A 189 -0.77 3.41 -5.75
CA ARG A 189 0.24 4.45 -5.95
C ARG A 189 0.84 4.41 -7.36
N GLY A 190 1.16 3.23 -7.88
CA GLY A 190 1.63 3.09 -9.27
C GLY A 190 0.57 3.55 -10.29
N ALA A 191 -0.72 3.31 -10.03
CA ALA A 191 -1.80 3.84 -10.85
C ALA A 191 -1.94 5.36 -10.77
N TYR A 192 -1.71 5.96 -9.59
CA TYR A 192 -1.65 7.40 -9.41
C TYR A 192 -0.48 8.04 -10.16
N ASP A 193 0.72 7.47 -10.04
CA ASP A 193 1.92 7.95 -10.73
C ASP A 193 1.76 7.82 -12.27
N TYR A 194 1.13 6.74 -12.76
CA TYR A 194 0.74 6.61 -14.18
C TYR A 194 -0.17 7.75 -14.67
N LEU A 195 -1.19 8.12 -13.90
CA LEU A 195 -2.09 9.21 -14.27
C LEU A 195 -1.40 10.58 -14.25
N LEU A 196 -0.47 10.80 -13.32
CA LEU A 196 0.35 12.01 -13.27
C LEU A 196 1.27 12.11 -14.50
N ASP A 197 1.95 11.02 -14.85
CA ASP A 197 2.79 10.97 -16.04
C ASP A 197 1.96 11.27 -17.29
N LYS A 198 0.80 10.60 -17.40
CA LYS A 198 -0.13 10.84 -18.51
C LYS A 198 -0.51 12.32 -18.62
N GLU A 199 -0.88 12.95 -17.50
CA GLU A 199 -1.23 14.37 -17.47
C GLU A 199 -0.04 15.26 -17.87
N TYR A 200 1.16 14.95 -17.38
CA TYR A 200 2.38 15.71 -17.66
C TYR A 200 2.79 15.65 -19.13
N PHE A 201 2.85 14.44 -19.71
CA PHE A 201 3.31 14.22 -21.09
C PHE A 201 2.25 14.58 -22.14
N MET A 202 0.95 14.43 -21.84
CA MET A 202 -0.10 14.76 -22.82
C MET A 202 -0.46 16.25 -22.85
N LYS A 203 -0.31 17.00 -21.74
CA LYS A 203 -0.63 18.45 -21.71
C LYS A 203 0.50 19.36 -22.16
N LYS A 204 1.76 18.89 -22.17
CA LYS A 204 2.92 19.69 -22.60
C LYS A 204 3.59 19.01 -23.79
N PRO A 205 3.35 19.47 -25.04
CA PRO A 205 3.80 18.75 -26.22
C PRO A 205 5.32 18.76 -26.44
N ASN A 206 6.14 19.44 -25.64
CA ASN A 206 7.60 19.48 -25.80
C ASN A 206 8.30 19.88 -24.49
N ILE A 207 8.58 18.92 -23.61
CA ILE A 207 9.72 19.08 -22.69
C ILE A 207 10.62 17.87 -22.94
N GLU A 208 11.56 18.04 -23.85
CA GLU A 208 12.78 17.23 -23.84
C GLU A 208 13.36 17.37 -22.43
N MET A 209 13.48 16.26 -21.70
CA MET A 209 14.20 16.23 -20.42
C MET A 209 15.71 16.41 -20.70
N VAL A 210 16.12 17.61 -21.10
CA VAL A 210 17.53 18.00 -21.09
C VAL A 210 17.87 18.32 -19.64
N LYS A 211 18.45 17.33 -18.93
CA LYS A 211 19.22 17.64 -17.73
C LYS A 211 20.38 18.52 -18.17
N THR A 212 20.27 19.83 -17.98
CA THR A 212 21.42 20.73 -17.98
C THR A 212 22.31 20.35 -16.80
N ILE A 213 23.25 19.45 -17.05
CA ILE A 213 24.45 19.35 -16.21
C ILE A 213 25.18 20.65 -16.47
N VAL A 214 24.99 21.64 -15.59
CA VAL A 214 25.83 22.83 -15.56
C VAL A 214 27.22 22.36 -15.15
N VAL A 215 28.04 21.98 -16.13
CA VAL A 215 29.47 21.85 -15.95
C VAL A 215 29.98 23.27 -15.83
N ASN A 216 30.05 23.79 -14.60
CA ASN A 216 30.83 24.98 -14.30
C ASN A 216 32.30 24.63 -14.55
N GLY A 217 32.77 24.92 -15.76
CA GLY A 217 34.19 24.99 -16.08
C GLY A 217 34.65 26.43 -16.03
N VAL A 218 35.21 26.85 -14.89
CA VAL A 218 36.36 27.78 -14.77
C VAL A 218 37.13 27.39 -13.52
#